data_AF-A0A8J7LCQ0-F1
#
_entry.id   AF-A0A8J7LCQ0-F1
#
_cell.length_a   1.000
_cell.length_b   1.000
_cell.length_c   1.000
_cell.angle_alpha   90.00
_cell.angle_beta   90.00
_cell.angle_gamma   90.00
#
_symmetry.space_group_name_H-M   'P 1'
#
loop_
_entity.id
_entity.type
_entity.pdbx_description
1 polymer ?
#
loop_
_entity_poly.entity_id
_entity_poly.type
_entity_poly.pdbx_seq_one_letter_code
_entity_poly.pdbx_strand_id
1 'polypeptide(L)'
;MFYTFTSATTTAIASTEQLITSLQNQLDAARQELARLQQQQQAEQTAKTAAQTALEMVQKARKLVAIAYGDAAVAEFNNALVADNPLLEAQNADVTTDEEVVVTQATIVTEAITVEDTATIDVVADIVTEDPDLGEEVGEIQIEKDLDFTKISWTKLQKLAVTKGVSIKGKSKEAIKKALLGLVTQQDIDQAA
;
A
#
# COMPACT_ATOMS: atom_id res chain seq x y z
N MET A 1 -45.48 -28.81 -14.96
CA MET A 1 -45.16 -27.72 -14.02
C MET A 1 -44.12 -28.11 -12.97
N PHE A 2 -44.23 -29.23 -12.27
CA PHE A 2 -43.23 -29.61 -11.25
C PHE A 2 -41.85 -29.95 -11.83
N TYR A 3 -41.77 -30.65 -12.97
CA TYR A 3 -40.49 -31.03 -13.58
C TYR A 3 -39.63 -29.83 -14.03
N THR A 4 -40.28 -28.78 -14.55
CA THR A 4 -39.62 -27.53 -14.94
C THR A 4 -39.13 -26.73 -13.73
N PHE A 5 -39.89 -26.76 -12.63
CA PHE A 5 -39.47 -26.14 -11.37
C PHE A 5 -38.26 -26.85 -10.79
N THR A 6 -38.27 -28.18 -10.70
CA THR A 6 -37.13 -28.96 -10.20
C THR A 6 -35.88 -28.75 -11.04
N SER A 7 -36.01 -28.73 -12.37
CA SER A 7 -34.88 -28.45 -13.29
C SER A 7 -34.31 -27.03 -13.10
N ALA A 8 -35.17 -26.02 -12.94
CA ALA A 8 -34.73 -24.66 -12.66
C ALA A 8 -34.01 -24.56 -11.32
N THR A 9 -34.52 -25.22 -10.27
CA THR A 9 -33.88 -25.24 -8.95
C THR A 9 -32.52 -25.94 -8.99
N THR A 10 -32.39 -27.09 -9.65
CA THR A 10 -31.10 -27.79 -9.78
C THR A 10 -30.07 -26.94 -10.53
N THR A 11 -30.49 -26.24 -11.59
CA THR A 11 -29.60 -25.36 -12.35
C THR A 11 -29.16 -24.15 -11.52
N ALA A 12 -30.08 -23.55 -10.77
CA ALA A 12 -29.77 -22.45 -9.87
C ALA A 12 -28.78 -22.88 -8.77
N ILE A 13 -28.98 -24.06 -8.16
CA ILE A 13 -28.06 -24.60 -7.15
C ILE A 13 -26.67 -24.82 -7.75
N ALA A 14 -26.57 -25.49 -8.90
CA ALA A 14 -25.29 -25.71 -9.57
C ALA A 14 -24.56 -24.40 -9.92
N SER A 15 -25.30 -23.39 -10.38
CA SER A 15 -24.74 -22.06 -10.65
C SER A 15 -24.25 -21.37 -9.38
N THR A 16 -24.99 -21.48 -8.27
CA THR A 16 -24.54 -20.93 -6.99
C THR A 16 -23.32 -21.66 -6.43
N GLU A 17 -23.24 -22.98 -6.58
CA GLU A 17 -22.07 -23.75 -6.16
C GLU A 17 -20.82 -23.35 -6.96
N GLN A 18 -20.96 -23.16 -8.28
CA GLN A 18 -19.88 -22.64 -9.12
C GLN A 18 -19.45 -21.23 -8.71
N LEU A 19 -20.41 -20.35 -8.42
CA LEU A 19 -20.11 -19.00 -7.94
C LEU A 19 -19.37 -19.03 -6.60
N ILE A 20 -19.80 -19.89 -5.67
CA ILE A 20 -19.14 -20.08 -4.37
C ILE A 20 -17.70 -20.54 -4.58
N THR A 21 -17.45 -21.54 -5.45
CA THR A 21 -16.10 -22.00 -5.76
C THR A 21 -15.25 -20.90 -6.40
N SER A 22 -15.83 -20.10 -7.31
CA SER A 22 -15.13 -18.96 -7.91
C SER A 22 -14.72 -17.91 -6.86
N LEU A 23 -15.64 -17.57 -5.95
CA LEU A 23 -15.36 -16.60 -4.89
C LEU A 23 -14.33 -17.12 -3.89
N GLN A 24 -14.34 -18.41 -3.58
CA GLN A 24 -13.30 -19.05 -2.75
C GLN A 24 -11.92 -18.94 -3.41
N ASN A 25 -11.83 -19.25 -4.70
CA ASN A 25 -10.57 -19.14 -5.44
C ASN A 25 -10.06 -17.70 -5.49
N GLN A 26 -10.95 -16.72 -5.70
CA GLN A 26 -10.59 -15.30 -5.68
C GLN A 26 -10.11 -14.85 -4.29
N LEU A 27 -10.75 -15.33 -3.23
CA LEU A 27 -10.37 -15.02 -1.86
C LEU A 27 -9.00 -15.60 -1.51
N ASP A 28 -8.70 -16.82 -1.95
CA ASP A 28 -7.38 -17.42 -1.75
C ASP A 28 -6.29 -16.71 -2.56
N ALA A 29 -6.58 -16.30 -3.80
CA ALA A 29 -5.66 -15.47 -4.59
C ALA A 29 -5.39 -14.11 -3.91
N ALA A 30 -6.42 -13.42 -3.43
CA ALA A 30 -6.29 -12.16 -2.71
C ALA A 30 -5.48 -12.32 -1.41
N ARG A 31 -5.65 -13.44 -0.69
CA ARG A 31 -4.84 -13.75 0.50
C ARG A 31 -3.36 -13.94 0.17
N GLN A 32 -3.05 -14.63 -0.93
CA GLN A 32 -1.67 -14.80 -1.37
C GLN A 32 -1.02 -13.47 -1.77
N GLU A 33 -1.76 -12.62 -2.49
CA GLU A 33 -1.28 -11.29 -2.87
C GLU A 33 -1.03 -10.41 -1.63
N LEU A 34 -1.94 -10.44 -0.66
CA LEU A 34 -1.78 -9.73 0.61
C LEU A 34 -0.57 -10.21 1.39
N ALA A 35 -0.32 -11.53 1.46
CA ALA A 35 0.86 -12.08 2.10
C ALA A 35 2.16 -11.61 1.41
N ARG A 36 2.17 -11.56 0.07
CA ARG A 36 3.30 -11.05 -0.71
C ARG A 36 3.56 -9.57 -0.42
N LEU A 37 2.52 -8.74 -0.41
CA LEU A 37 2.63 -7.31 -0.11
C LEU A 37 3.12 -7.07 1.33
N GLN A 38 2.64 -7.84 2.30
CA GLN A 38 3.12 -7.74 3.68
C GLN A 38 4.60 -8.06 3.79
N GLN A 39 5.07 -9.12 3.11
CA GLN A 39 6.50 -9.44 3.06
C GLN A 39 7.31 -8.31 2.42
N GLN A 40 6.81 -7.73 1.33
CA GLN A 40 7.44 -6.61 0.64
C GLN A 40 7.54 -5.38 1.56
N GLN A 41 6.47 -5.02 2.25
CA GLN A 41 6.46 -3.91 3.20
C GLN A 41 7.44 -4.12 4.36
N GLN A 42 7.58 -5.35 4.87
CA GLN A 42 8.58 -5.65 5.89
C GLN A 42 10.00 -5.44 5.35
N ALA A 43 10.29 -5.95 4.14
CA ALA A 43 11.58 -5.75 3.50
C ALA A 43 11.89 -4.26 3.26
N GLU A 44 10.90 -3.48 2.82
CA GLU A 44 11.02 -2.03 2.65
C GLU A 44 11.28 -1.30 3.97
N GLN A 45 10.58 -1.67 5.05
CA GLN A 45 10.84 -1.09 6.37
C GLN A 45 12.25 -1.41 6.88
N THR A 46 12.73 -2.64 6.66
CA THR A 46 14.10 -3.03 6.98
C THR A 46 15.10 -2.23 6.15
N ALA A 47 14.89 -2.11 4.83
CA ALA A 47 15.74 -1.33 3.93
C ALA A 47 15.76 0.16 4.33
N LYS A 48 14.61 0.73 4.67
CA LYS A 48 14.50 2.11 5.16
C LYS A 48 15.27 2.34 6.45
N THR A 49 15.14 1.40 7.41
CA THR A 49 15.86 1.49 8.68
C THR A 49 17.37 1.36 8.47
N ALA A 50 17.81 0.46 7.59
CA ALA A 50 19.22 0.33 7.22
C ALA A 50 19.74 1.60 6.53
N ALA A 51 18.98 2.18 5.60
CA ALA A 51 19.33 3.43 4.92
C ALA A 51 19.43 4.62 5.89
N GLN A 52 18.50 4.73 6.85
CA GLN A 52 18.56 5.75 7.90
C GLN A 52 19.81 5.59 8.77
N THR A 53 20.12 4.35 9.17
CA THR A 53 21.32 4.04 9.95
C THR A 53 22.59 4.38 9.18
N ALA A 54 22.66 4.02 7.90
CA ALA A 54 23.80 4.36 7.03
C ALA A 54 23.98 5.89 6.91
N LEU A 55 22.90 6.63 6.72
CA LEU A 55 22.93 8.10 6.65
C LEU A 55 23.45 8.71 7.95
N GLU A 56 23.01 8.22 9.11
CA GLU A 56 23.53 8.65 10.41
C GLU A 56 25.02 8.34 10.58
N MET A 57 25.47 7.16 10.15
CA MET A 57 26.90 6.80 10.20
C MET A 57 27.74 7.69 9.28
N VAL A 58 27.29 7.97 8.06
CA VAL A 58 27.95 8.90 7.15
C VAL A 58 28.03 10.30 7.75
N GLN A 59 26.96 10.78 8.38
CA GLN A 59 26.99 12.08 9.07
C GLN A 59 27.99 12.11 10.23
N LYS A 60 28.07 11.04 11.02
CA LYS A 60 29.07 10.91 12.09
C LYS A 60 30.49 10.87 11.52
N ALA A 61 30.71 10.11 10.46
CA ALA A 61 32.00 10.03 9.77
C ALA A 61 32.42 11.41 9.22
N ARG A 62 31.50 12.14 8.55
CA ARG A 62 31.76 13.51 8.08
C ARG A 62 32.20 14.44 9.20
N LYS A 63 31.52 14.39 10.36
CA LYS A 63 31.89 15.20 11.53
C LYS A 63 33.28 14.83 12.06
N LEU A 64 33.60 13.55 12.13
CA LEU A 64 34.91 13.08 12.59
C LEU A 64 36.03 13.49 11.62
N VAL A 65 35.80 13.37 10.31
CA VAL A 65 36.76 13.81 9.27
C VAL A 65 36.96 15.31 9.34
N ALA A 66 35.89 16.10 9.50
CA ALA A 66 35.99 17.55 9.66
C ALA A 66 36.84 17.95 10.87
N ILE A 67 36.66 17.26 12.01
CA ILE A 67 37.42 17.52 13.24
C ILE A 67 38.89 17.11 13.08
N ALA A 68 39.16 15.97 12.45
CA ALA A 68 40.51 15.41 12.37
C ALA A 68 41.38 16.02 11.26
N TYR A 69 40.78 16.40 10.12
CA TYR A 69 41.49 16.74 8.89
C TYR A 69 41.02 18.04 8.23
N GLY A 70 39.99 18.71 8.78
CA GLY A 70 39.47 19.98 8.28
C GLY A 70 38.55 19.85 7.05
N ASP A 71 38.07 20.99 6.55
CA ASP A 71 36.99 21.04 5.55
C ASP A 71 37.37 20.48 4.17
N ALA A 72 38.66 20.55 3.79
CA ALA A 72 39.15 19.99 2.53
C ALA A 72 39.02 18.46 2.49
N ALA A 73 39.29 17.79 3.60
CA ALA A 73 39.17 16.33 3.71
C ALA A 73 37.70 15.86 3.72
N VAL A 74 36.76 16.72 4.16
CA VAL A 74 35.32 16.43 4.07
C VAL A 74 34.86 16.42 2.61
N ALA A 75 35.41 17.30 1.76
CA ALA A 75 35.12 17.31 0.34
C ALA A 75 35.63 16.05 -0.37
N GLU A 76 36.85 15.61 -0.04
CA GLU A 76 37.40 14.34 -0.54
C GLU A 76 36.61 13.13 -0.05
N PHE A 77 36.23 13.09 1.23
CA PHE A 77 35.38 12.04 1.79
C PHE A 77 34.00 11.98 1.09
N ASN A 78 33.40 13.13 0.79
CA ASN A 78 32.12 13.17 0.06
C ASN A 78 32.27 12.68 -1.38
N ASN A 79 33.37 13.01 -2.06
CA ASN A 79 33.66 12.52 -3.40
C ASN A 79 33.89 11.01 -3.39
N ALA A 80 34.62 10.47 -2.41
CA ALA A 80 34.83 9.04 -2.26
C ALA A 80 33.50 8.28 -2.03
N LEU A 81 32.60 8.84 -1.23
CA LEU A 81 31.29 8.24 -0.94
C LEU A 81 30.36 8.17 -2.16
N VAL A 82 30.53 9.08 -3.13
CA VAL A 82 29.78 9.09 -4.39
C VAL A 82 30.45 8.20 -5.44
N ALA A 83 31.78 8.13 -5.44
CA ALA A 83 32.56 7.28 -6.33
C ALA A 83 32.41 5.79 -6.00
N ASP A 84 32.33 5.43 -4.70
CA ASP A 84 32.13 4.06 -4.20
C ASP A 84 30.67 3.58 -4.34
N ASN A 85 29.91 4.17 -5.27
CA ASN A 85 28.54 3.79 -5.55
C ASN A 85 28.53 2.63 -6.57
N PRO A 86 28.18 1.39 -6.17
CA PRO A 86 28.25 0.22 -7.04
C PRO A 86 27.28 0.29 -8.24
N LEU A 87 26.29 1.19 -8.23
CA LEU A 87 25.41 1.45 -9.38
C LEU A 87 26.10 2.24 -10.51
N LEU A 88 27.12 3.05 -10.19
CA LEU A 88 27.95 3.76 -11.18
C LEU A 88 29.03 2.85 -11.77
N GLU A 89 29.51 1.87 -11.01
CA GLU A 89 30.47 0.87 -11.48
C GLU A 89 29.80 -0.18 -12.39
N ALA A 90 28.57 -0.61 -12.08
CA ALA A 90 27.81 -1.53 -12.91
C ALA A 90 27.43 -0.98 -14.30
N GLN A 91 27.31 0.35 -14.47
CA GLN A 91 27.07 0.96 -15.79
C GLN A 91 28.33 1.11 -16.64
N ASN A 92 29.52 1.06 -16.04
CA ASN A 92 30.79 1.20 -16.75
C ASN A 92 31.51 -0.15 -16.96
N ALA A 93 31.06 -1.22 -16.29
CA ALA A 93 31.60 -2.57 -16.45
C ALA A 93 30.90 -3.40 -17.55
N ASP A 94 29.79 -2.94 -18.13
CA ASP A 94 29.06 -3.64 -19.21
C ASP A 94 29.64 -3.39 -20.61
N VAL A 95 30.96 -3.29 -20.71
CA VAL A 95 31.69 -3.43 -21.97
C VAL A 95 32.96 -4.21 -21.64
N THR A 96 33.00 -5.47 -22.07
CA THR A 96 34.09 -6.46 -21.91
C THR A 96 34.05 -7.32 -20.64
N THR A 97 33.37 -8.46 -20.70
CA THR A 97 34.02 -9.78 -20.76
C THR A 97 32.97 -10.89 -20.88
N ASP A 98 33.15 -11.76 -21.89
CA ASP A 98 32.56 -13.09 -21.93
C ASP A 98 32.95 -13.86 -20.67
N GLU A 99 32.03 -14.03 -19.72
CA GLU A 99 32.08 -15.16 -18.79
C GLU A 99 30.67 -15.47 -18.26
N GLU A 100 30.33 -16.74 -18.39
CA GLU A 100 29.03 -17.35 -18.17
C GLU A 100 28.62 -17.28 -16.68
N VAL A 101 27.89 -16.24 -16.29
CA VAL A 101 27.18 -16.21 -15.00
C VAL A 101 25.70 -16.48 -15.25
N VAL A 102 25.27 -17.68 -14.85
CA VAL A 102 23.85 -18.07 -14.80
C VAL A 102 23.14 -17.19 -13.78
N VAL A 103 22.61 -16.05 -14.25
CA VAL A 103 21.59 -15.29 -13.55
C VAL A 103 20.26 -15.95 -13.91
N THR A 104 19.62 -16.59 -12.94
CA THR A 104 18.21 -16.97 -13.03
C THR A 104 17.36 -15.70 -13.09
N GLN A 105 17.28 -15.08 -14.27
CA GLN A 105 16.22 -14.14 -14.60
C GLN A 105 14.91 -14.91 -14.52
N ALA A 106 14.04 -14.50 -13.60
CA ALA A 106 12.64 -14.83 -13.68
C ALA A 106 12.11 -14.24 -15.00
N THR A 107 11.99 -15.08 -16.01
CA THR A 107 11.32 -14.76 -17.27
C THR A 107 9.89 -14.34 -16.92
N ILE A 108 9.61 -13.04 -16.99
CA ILE A 108 8.24 -12.55 -17.09
C ILE A 108 7.80 -12.90 -18.51
N VAL A 109 7.16 -14.06 -18.66
CA VAL A 109 6.43 -14.41 -19.87
C VAL A 109 5.20 -13.50 -19.89
N THR A 110 5.32 -12.33 -20.50
CA THR A 110 4.15 -11.55 -20.92
C THR A 110 3.63 -12.19 -22.20
N GLU A 111 2.84 -13.26 -22.05
CA GLU A 111 1.96 -13.69 -23.13
C GLU A 111 0.89 -12.62 -23.31
N ALA A 112 1.03 -11.86 -24.39
CA ALA A 112 0.00 -10.98 -24.89
C ALA A 112 -1.22 -11.82 -25.29
N ILE A 113 -2.26 -11.81 -24.46
CA ILE A 113 -3.58 -12.26 -24.88
C ILE A 113 -4.23 -11.07 -25.61
N THR A 114 -4.10 -11.08 -26.94
CA THR A 114 -4.98 -10.35 -27.84
C THR A 114 -6.33 -11.06 -27.87
N VAL A 115 -7.39 -10.38 -27.44
CA VAL A 115 -8.76 -10.71 -27.85
C VAL A 115 -9.36 -9.45 -28.45
N GLU A 116 -9.37 -9.43 -29.77
CA GLU A 116 -10.26 -8.60 -30.57
C GLU A 116 -11.66 -9.21 -30.55
N ASP A 117 -12.63 -8.32 -30.35
CA ASP A 117 -13.98 -8.31 -30.93
C ASP A 117 -15.22 -8.75 -30.10
N THR A 118 -16.09 -7.74 -29.96
CA THR A 118 -17.56 -7.75 -29.79
C THR A 118 -18.24 -8.40 -28.58
N ALA A 119 -18.63 -7.56 -27.61
CA ALA A 119 -20.03 -7.45 -27.14
C ALA A 119 -20.19 -6.24 -26.20
N THR A 120 -20.85 -5.20 -26.70
CA THR A 120 -21.47 -4.14 -25.90
C THR A 120 -22.61 -4.73 -25.05
N ILE A 121 -22.57 -4.53 -23.73
CA ILE A 121 -23.74 -4.71 -22.86
C ILE A 121 -23.96 -3.41 -22.11
N ASP A 122 -25.04 -2.72 -22.53
CA ASP A 122 -25.70 -1.66 -21.80
C ASP A 122 -26.18 -2.15 -20.43
N VAL A 123 -25.85 -1.42 -19.37
CA VAL A 123 -26.69 -1.36 -18.17
C VAL A 123 -27.05 0.10 -17.95
N VAL A 124 -28.27 0.42 -18.36
CA VAL A 124 -28.99 1.66 -18.07
C VAL A 124 -29.18 1.75 -16.56
N ALA A 125 -28.54 2.70 -15.90
CA ALA A 125 -28.96 3.22 -14.61
C ALA A 125 -29.34 4.69 -14.80
N ASP A 126 -30.64 4.86 -14.98
CA ASP A 126 -31.38 6.10 -15.08
C ASP A 126 -31.24 6.90 -13.76
N ILE A 127 -30.48 8.00 -13.79
CA ILE A 127 -30.66 9.14 -12.88
C ILE A 127 -30.64 10.39 -13.76
N VAL A 128 -31.83 10.94 -13.90
CA VAL A 128 -32.21 12.17 -14.59
C VAL A 128 -31.21 13.31 -14.38
N THR A 129 -30.71 13.83 -15.49
CA THR A 129 -30.03 15.12 -15.63
C THR A 129 -31.02 16.11 -16.24
N GLU A 130 -31.36 17.18 -15.52
CA GLU A 130 -31.82 18.43 -16.11
C GLU A 130 -30.84 19.54 -15.69
N ASP A 131 -30.14 20.07 -16.69
CA ASP A 131 -29.20 21.20 -16.71
C ASP A 131 -29.95 22.57 -16.52
N PRO A 132 -29.30 23.76 -16.34
CA PRO A 132 -27.86 24.05 -16.27
C PRO A 132 -27.43 25.13 -15.23
N ASP A 133 -26.11 25.30 -15.12
CA ASP A 133 -25.40 26.58 -14.89
C ASP A 133 -25.25 27.17 -13.47
N LEU A 134 -23.99 27.60 -13.20
CA LEU A 134 -23.47 28.46 -12.14
C LEU A 134 -23.25 27.90 -10.71
N GLY A 135 -21.97 27.77 -10.34
CA GLY A 135 -21.51 28.07 -8.98
C GLY A 135 -20.48 27.10 -8.41
N GLU A 136 -19.26 27.59 -8.21
CA GLU A 136 -18.25 27.00 -7.33
C GLU A 136 -18.86 26.62 -5.96
N GLU A 137 -18.74 25.36 -5.55
CA GLU A 137 -18.43 25.04 -4.16
C GLU A 137 -17.90 23.61 -4.03
N VAL A 138 -16.66 23.50 -3.57
CA VAL A 138 -16.04 22.26 -3.11
C VAL A 138 -16.75 21.85 -1.82
N GLY A 139 -17.88 21.16 -1.95
CA GLY A 139 -18.58 20.55 -0.83
C GLY A 139 -17.85 19.29 -0.38
N GLU A 140 -16.96 19.43 0.60
CA GLU A 140 -16.50 18.31 1.43
C GLU A 140 -17.74 17.57 1.96
N ILE A 141 -18.00 16.35 1.49
CA ILE A 141 -18.99 15.48 2.11
C ILE A 141 -18.37 14.99 3.44
N GLN A 142 -18.53 15.81 4.47
CA GLN A 142 -18.32 15.41 5.86
C GLN A 142 -19.47 14.49 6.25
N ILE A 143 -19.30 13.19 6.02
CA ILE A 143 -20.09 12.20 6.74
C ILE A 143 -19.61 12.28 8.19
N GLU A 144 -20.32 13.05 9.02
CA GLU A 144 -20.19 12.99 10.47
C GLU A 144 -20.57 11.58 10.92
N LYS A 145 -19.57 10.70 10.92
CA LYS A 145 -19.67 9.39 11.56
C LYS A 145 -19.58 9.65 13.06
N ASP A 146 -20.71 9.83 13.73
CA ASP A 146 -20.78 9.99 15.18
C ASP A 146 -20.28 8.71 15.87
N LEU A 147 -18.98 8.69 16.17
CA LEU A 147 -18.32 7.64 16.93
C LEU A 147 -18.20 8.06 18.39
N ASP A 148 -18.68 7.21 19.30
CA ASP A 148 -18.66 7.48 20.73
C ASP A 148 -17.32 7.09 21.36
N PHE A 149 -16.50 8.10 21.69
CA PHE A 149 -15.23 7.97 22.39
C PHE A 149 -15.32 8.31 23.89
N THR A 150 -16.52 8.34 24.49
CA THR A 150 -16.67 8.67 25.92
C THR A 150 -16.14 7.58 26.83
N LYS A 151 -16.26 6.31 26.42
CA LYS A 151 -15.86 5.13 27.20
C LYS A 151 -14.36 4.81 27.14
N ILE A 152 -13.62 5.36 26.19
CA ILE A 152 -12.20 5.05 25.99
C ILE A 152 -11.28 6.02 26.77
N SER A 153 -10.31 5.46 27.51
CA SER A 153 -9.30 6.25 28.22
C SER A 153 -8.28 6.86 27.24
N TRP A 154 -7.58 7.93 27.66
CA TRP A 154 -6.59 8.61 26.81
C TRP A 154 -5.48 7.67 26.32
N THR A 155 -4.96 6.83 27.20
CA THR A 155 -3.92 5.83 26.87
C THR A 155 -4.44 4.78 25.88
N LYS A 156 -5.70 4.35 26.01
CA LYS A 156 -6.34 3.41 25.09
C LYS A 156 -6.59 4.03 23.71
N LEU A 157 -7.00 5.31 23.68
CA LEU A 157 -7.13 6.08 22.45
C LEU A 157 -5.78 6.25 21.72
N GLN A 158 -4.69 6.50 22.44
CA GLN A 158 -3.35 6.58 21.85
C GLN A 158 -2.90 5.24 21.25
N LYS A 159 -3.17 4.12 21.93
CA LYS A 159 -2.88 2.78 21.40
C LYS A 159 -3.70 2.52 20.13
N LEU A 160 -5.00 2.80 20.16
CA LEU A 160 -5.87 2.66 18.98
C LEU A 160 -5.38 3.51 17.81
N ALA A 161 -4.95 4.75 18.08
CA ALA A 161 -4.37 5.64 17.09
C ALA A 161 -3.10 5.05 16.46
N VAL A 162 -2.17 4.54 17.27
CA VAL A 162 -0.95 3.90 16.77
C VAL A 162 -1.27 2.64 15.95
N THR A 163 -2.19 1.79 16.42
CA THR A 163 -2.64 0.58 15.71
C THR A 163 -3.26 0.91 14.34
N LYS A 164 -3.91 2.07 14.23
CA LYS A 164 -4.54 2.55 12.98
C LYS A 164 -3.63 3.48 12.18
N GLY A 165 -2.35 3.59 12.53
CA GLY A 165 -1.34 4.37 11.78
C GLY A 165 -1.39 5.90 12.01
N VAL A 166 -2.15 6.38 12.99
CA VAL A 166 -2.26 7.81 13.31
C VAL A 166 -1.11 8.24 14.24
N SER A 167 -0.29 9.19 13.78
CA SER A 167 0.77 9.78 14.62
C SER A 167 0.18 10.55 15.80
N ILE A 168 0.65 10.23 17.01
CA ILE A 168 0.19 10.78 18.29
C ILE A 168 1.09 11.89 18.88
N LYS A 169 2.31 12.06 18.37
CA LYS A 169 3.31 12.98 18.96
C LYS A 169 2.87 14.44 18.80
N GLY A 170 2.60 15.11 19.92
CA GLY A 170 2.21 16.54 19.95
C GLY A 170 0.77 16.83 19.56
N LYS A 171 -0.10 15.81 19.42
CA LYS A 171 -1.52 16.02 19.06
C LYS A 171 -2.45 16.03 20.27
N SER A 172 -3.47 16.90 20.25
CA SER A 172 -4.51 16.95 21.26
C SER A 172 -5.47 15.76 21.16
N LYS A 173 -6.31 15.58 22.20
CA LYS A 173 -7.30 14.51 22.23
C LYS A 173 -8.35 14.65 21.14
N GLU A 174 -8.79 15.86 20.82
CA GLU A 174 -9.72 16.09 19.70
C GLU A 174 -9.07 15.80 18.35
N ALA A 175 -7.81 16.20 18.16
CA ALA A 175 -7.09 15.96 16.90
C ALA A 175 -6.93 14.47 16.59
N ILE A 176 -6.69 13.64 17.61
CA ILE A 176 -6.62 12.19 17.45
C ILE A 176 -8.00 11.60 17.16
N LYS A 177 -9.07 12.04 17.86
CA LYS A 177 -10.44 11.60 17.57
C LYS A 177 -10.83 11.91 16.13
N LYS A 178 -10.55 13.13 15.65
CA LYS A 178 -10.85 13.56 14.28
C LYS A 178 -10.12 12.70 13.24
N ALA A 179 -8.85 12.38 13.49
CA ALA A 179 -8.09 11.47 12.64
C ALA A 179 -8.63 10.03 12.64
N LEU A 180 -9.29 9.58 13.72
CA LEU A 180 -9.86 8.24 13.83
C LEU A 180 -11.26 8.11 13.22
N LEU A 181 -12.01 9.22 13.06
CA LEU A 181 -13.38 9.20 12.51
C LEU A 181 -13.48 8.50 11.14
N GLY A 182 -12.45 8.65 10.29
CA GLY A 182 -12.39 8.01 8.96
C GLY A 182 -11.70 6.64 8.93
N LEU A 183 -11.07 6.20 10.02
CA LEU A 183 -10.20 5.01 10.05
C LEU A 183 -10.72 3.90 10.97
N VAL A 184 -11.76 4.19 11.75
CA VAL A 184 -12.20 3.36 12.87
C VAL A 184 -13.72 3.18 12.82
N THR A 185 -14.19 2.03 13.30
CA THR A 185 -15.60 1.70 13.50
C THR A 185 -15.96 1.76 14.99
N GLN A 186 -17.25 1.83 15.33
CA GLN A 186 -17.66 1.80 16.74
C GLN A 186 -17.20 0.51 17.44
N GLN A 187 -17.19 -0.62 16.71
CA GLN A 187 -16.69 -1.90 17.21
C GLN A 187 -15.21 -1.86 17.60
N ASP A 188 -14.36 -1.18 16.82
CA ASP A 188 -12.94 -1.00 17.16
C ASP A 188 -12.76 -0.16 18.44
N ILE A 189 -13.64 0.82 18.66
CA ILE A 189 -13.62 1.68 19.86
C ILE A 189 -14.09 0.87 21.07
N ASP A 190 -15.15 0.08 20.93
CA ASP A 190 -15.69 -0.76 21.99
C ASP A 190 -14.71 -1.87 22.39
N GLN A 191 -13.94 -2.42 21.45
CA GLN A 191 -12.85 -3.37 21.73
C GLN A 191 -11.67 -2.73 22.46
N ALA A 192 -11.43 -1.44 22.22
CA ALA A 192 -10.33 -0.70 22.83
C ALA A 192 -10.72 -0.04 24.17
N ALA A 193 -12.02 0.14 24.45
CA ALA A 193 -12.58 0.74 25.67
C ALA A 193 -12.24 -0.03 26.95
#